data_AF-A0A2M6ZTN3-F1
#
_entry.id   AF-A0A2M6ZTN3-F1
#
_cell.length_a   1.000
_cell.length_b   1.000
_cell.length_c   1.000
_cell.angle_alpha   90.00
_cell.angle_beta   90.00
_cell.angle_gamma   90.00
#
_symmetry.space_group_name_H-M   'P 1'
#
loop_
_entity.id
_entity.type
_entity.pdbx_description
1 polymer ?
#
loop_
_entity_poly.entity_id
_entity_poly.type
_entity_poly.pdbx_seq_one_letter_code
_entity_poly.pdbx_strand_id
1 'polypeptide(L)' 'LTKLLKNRKNDIAITRIASGIPIGSDLEYVDTSTLSRAFEARRQL' A
#
# COMPACT_ATOMS: atom_id res chain seq x y z
N LEU A 1 -12.34 -6.74 6.36
CA LEU A 1 -11.60 -7.05 7.61
C LEU A 1 -11.31 -5.82 8.46
N THR A 2 -10.58 -4.81 7.97
CA THR A 2 -10.28 -3.58 8.74
C THR A 2 -11.52 -2.90 9.33
N LYS A 3 -12.63 -2.81 8.57
CA LYS A 3 -13.91 -2.27 9.05
C LYS A 3 -14.50 -3.04 10.25
N LEU A 4 -14.35 -4.37 10.27
CA LEU A 4 -14.85 -5.21 11.37
C LEU A 4 -13.99 -5.07 12.63
N LEU A 5 -12.67 -4.92 12.45
CA LEU A 5 -11.73 -4.77 13.56
C LEU A 5 -11.83 -3.37 14.21
N LYS A 6 -12.14 -2.32 13.45
CA LYS A 6 -12.38 -0.97 14.00
C LYS A 6 -13.62 -0.87 14.89
N ASN A 7 -14.64 -1.69 14.64
CA ASN A 7 -15.90 -1.64 15.39
C ASN A 7 -15.82 -2.36 16.75
N ARG A 8 -14.84 -3.25 16.92
CA ARG A 8 -14.52 -3.82 18.24
C ARG A 8 -13.54 -2.83 18.87
N LYS A 9 -13.94 -2.17 19.96
CA LYS A 9 -13.13 -1.17 20.69
C LYS A 9 -11.82 -1.80 21.21
N ASN A 10 -10.88 -2.01 20.31
CA ASN A 10 -9.60 -2.64 20.56
C ASN A 10 -8.52 -1.61 20.25
N ASP A 11 -7.63 -1.37 21.21
CA ASP A 11 -6.56 -0.36 21.12
C ASP A 11 -5.35 -0.91 20.34
N ILE A 12 -5.62 -1.49 19.18
CA ILE A 12 -4.62 -2.17 18.34
C ILE A 12 -4.35 -1.30 17.12
N ALA A 13 -3.07 -1.04 16.85
CA ALA A 13 -2.64 -0.36 15.64
C ALA A 13 -2.87 -1.25 14.40
N ILE A 14 -3.82 -0.85 13.55
CA ILE A 14 -4.11 -1.57 12.29
C ILE A 14 -3.41 -0.84 11.15
N THR A 15 -2.36 -1.45 10.59
CA THR A 15 -1.65 -0.95 9.41
C THR A 15 -1.88 -1.87 8.20
N ARG A 16 -1.47 -1.42 7.01
CA ARG A 16 -1.55 -2.17 5.76
C ARG A 16 -0.15 -2.25 5.17
N ILE A 17 0.23 -3.43 4.70
CA ILE A 17 1.49 -3.63 3.95
C ILE A 17 1.47 -2.69 2.74
N ALA A 18 2.62 -2.08 2.44
CA ALA A 18 2.77 -1.24 1.26
C ALA A 18 2.36 -1.99 0.00
N SER A 19 1.75 -1.28 -0.94
CA SER A 19 1.41 -1.80 -2.27
C SER A 19 1.97 -0.85 -3.29
N GLY A 20 2.80 -1.35 -4.20
CA GLY A 20 3.51 -0.54 -5.17
C GLY A 20 4.49 -1.40 -5.96
N ILE A 21 5.53 -0.76 -6.49
CA ILE A 21 6.50 -1.38 -7.37
C ILE A 21 7.38 -2.37 -6.56
N PRO A 22 7.54 -3.64 -7.00
CA PRO A 22 8.43 -4.60 -6.37
C PRO A 22 9.89 -4.14 -6.35
N ILE A 23 10.66 -4.61 -5.38
CA ILE A 23 12.11 -4.40 -5.39
C ILE A 23 12.73 -5.20 -6.55
N GLY A 24 13.62 -4.57 -7.31
CA GLY A 24 14.31 -5.20 -8.43
C GLY A 24 13.49 -5.32 -9.73
N SER A 25 12.28 -4.76 -9.79
CA SER A 25 11.55 -4.62 -11.06
C SER A 25 12.01 -3.36 -11.82
N ASP A 26 11.99 -3.44 -13.14
CA ASP A 26 12.19 -2.28 -14.02
C ASP A 26 10.85 -1.62 -14.37
N LEU A 27 10.81 -0.28 -14.38
CA LEU A 27 9.61 0.52 -14.63
C LEU A 27 8.99 0.22 -16.00
N GLU A 28 9.80 -0.14 -16.99
CA GLU A 28 9.35 -0.44 -18.36
C GLU A 28 8.42 -1.66 -18.42
N TYR A 29 8.50 -2.55 -17.42
CA TYR A 29 7.69 -3.76 -17.34
C TYR A 29 6.60 -3.70 -16.27
N VAL A 30 6.48 -2.56 -15.56
CA VAL A 30 5.43 -2.36 -14.57
C VAL A 30 4.15 -1.89 -15.27
N ASP A 31 3.02 -2.49 -14.92
CA ASP A 31 1.74 -2.04 -15.42
C ASP A 31 1.39 -0.63 -14.93
N THR A 32 0.65 0.12 -15.75
CA THR A 32 0.31 1.52 -15.46
C THR A 32 -0.50 1.69 -14.18
N SER A 33 -1.29 0.69 -13.78
CA SER A 33 -2.08 0.76 -12.55
C SER A 33 -1.22 0.65 -11.29
N THR A 34 -0.18 -0.19 -11.32
CA THR A 34 0.83 -0.29 -10.26
C THR A 34 1.65 0.98 -10.16
N LEU A 35 2.06 1.55 -11.30
CA LEU A 35 2.75 2.85 -11.34
C LEU A 35 1.90 3.95 -10.70
N SER A 36 0.65 4.13 -11.13
CA SER A 36 -0.25 5.16 -10.58
C SER A 36 -0.38 5.02 -9.06
N ARG A 37 -0.65 3.81 -8.58
CA ARG A 37 -0.80 3.53 -7.15
C ARG A 37 0.47 3.77 -6.35
N ALA A 38 1.64 3.46 -6.92
CA ALA A 38 2.93 3.72 -6.28
C ALA A 38 3.23 5.22 -6.19
N PHE A 39 2.85 6.01 -7.22
CA PHE A 39 3.00 7.46 -7.20
C PHE A 39 2.05 8.13 -6.22
N GLU A 40 0.77 7.73 -6.18
CA GLU A 40 -0.21 8.23 -5.21
C GLU A 40 0.21 7.97 -3.76
N ALA A 41 0.81 6.82 -3.48
CA ALA A 41 1.25 6.42 -2.15
C ALA A 41 2.71 6.82 -1.82
N ARG A 42 3.37 7.60 -2.69
CA ARG A 42 4.78 7.99 -2.51
C ARG A 42 4.96 8.83 -1.25
N ARG A 43 5.98 8.50 -0.45
CA ARG A 43 6.39 9.26 0.74
C ARG A 43 7.73 9.95 0.50
N GLN A 44 7.98 11.05 1.20
CA GLN A 44 9.31 11.68 1.22
C GLN A 44 10.32 10.75 1.89
N LEU A 45 11.59 10.89 1.50
CA LEU A 45 12.72 10.19 2.13
C LEU A 45 13.08 10.83 3.47
#